data_AF-A0A7C9FYD2-F1
#
_entry.id   AF-A0A7C9FYD2-F1
#
_cell.length_a   1.000
_cell.length_b   1.000
_cell.length_c   1.000
_cell.angle_alpha   90.00
_cell.angle_beta   90.00
_cell.angle_gamma   90.00
#
_symmetry.space_group_name_H-M   'P 1'
#
loop_
_entity.id
_entity.type
_entity.pdbx_description
1 polymer ?
#
loop_
_entity_poly.entity_id
_entity_poly.type
_entity_poly.pdbx_seq_one_letter_code
_entity_poly.pdbx_strand_id
1 'polypeptide(L)'
;MKSPIKQPSTAAKTINGSTQAKTAKKPLNGKKEPATAAEDTAPNLAPVKLLKRYLKEHYQFRYNEVTKEVEFRSQKAKTVFVPLDEEQALPELRIELAEMGFKSYKTYLSDLVRTKDLCSRYNPFEDYFTTLPPWDGTRDYISQLSGYVVAKDQAWFDRMLRKHLIRTVACALRRLPFNKHCFVLLGEQHDGKTSFIRYLCPPALVDYYKENPPLDHKDSTLALSQNILINLDELHDLNKADASRVKTLFSQADTKVRGHYAVKDARQSRYASFFGTLNEREFLNDVTGNVRWLVFEISGIRHDSGGKQGYAWNVDINRVWAQAYALLLAGESMELTRSEVEEVEQRNKAYQKATPEIETIAKYLVPAGRDEIGVYFLTSTDILRSLTAATAGTVKLNSVMIGRALTFLGFKREKRHVYGYYVRAQKKIISEIIENHLTILPSSQ
;
A
#
# COMPACT_ATOMS: atom_id res chain seq x y z
N MET A 1 -25.98 -54.46 -22.82
CA MET A 1 -26.27 -55.06 -24.14
C MET A 1 -24.94 -55.39 -24.83
N LYS A 2 -24.88 -56.45 -25.65
CA LYS A 2 -23.63 -57.02 -26.19
C LYS A 2 -23.28 -56.46 -27.58
N SER A 3 -21.99 -56.36 -27.90
CA SER A 3 -21.47 -56.16 -29.27
C SER A 3 -21.63 -57.43 -30.13
N PRO A 4 -21.68 -57.28 -31.46
CA PRO A 4 -20.64 -57.85 -32.34
C PRO A 4 -20.25 -56.91 -33.52
N ILE A 5 -18.96 -56.72 -33.86
CA ILE A 5 -18.10 -57.50 -34.78
C ILE A 5 -18.56 -57.56 -36.25
N LYS A 6 -17.78 -56.95 -37.16
CA LYS A 6 -17.40 -57.48 -38.50
C LYS A 6 -16.14 -56.80 -39.07
N GLN A 7 -15.32 -57.57 -39.80
CA GLN A 7 -14.08 -57.19 -40.52
C GLN A 7 -14.27 -57.51 -42.05
N PRO A 8 -13.23 -57.76 -42.91
CA PRO A 8 -12.30 -56.82 -43.58
C PRO A 8 -12.10 -57.07 -45.12
N SER A 9 -11.27 -56.26 -45.80
CA SER A 9 -10.42 -56.63 -46.98
C SER A 9 -9.35 -55.53 -47.21
N THR A 10 -8.03 -55.73 -47.42
CA THR A 10 -7.17 -56.51 -48.37
C THR A 10 -7.26 -56.08 -49.84
N ALA A 11 -6.18 -55.91 -50.65
CA ALA A 11 -4.70 -55.87 -50.45
C ALA A 11 -3.96 -55.53 -51.79
N ALA A 12 -2.61 -55.41 -51.76
CA ALA A 12 -1.64 -55.62 -52.89
C ALA A 12 -1.58 -54.58 -54.05
N LYS A 13 -0.52 -54.38 -54.87
CA LYS A 13 0.88 -54.90 -55.07
C LYS A 13 1.67 -53.85 -55.94
N THR A 14 2.99 -53.56 -55.86
CA THR A 14 4.23 -54.34 -56.24
C THR A 14 4.44 -54.41 -57.78
N ILE A 15 5.55 -54.00 -58.46
CA ILE A 15 6.90 -53.46 -58.08
C ILE A 15 7.76 -52.96 -59.31
N ASN A 16 8.88 -52.25 -59.06
CA ASN A 16 10.14 -52.10 -59.86
C ASN A 16 10.28 -51.17 -61.10
N GLY A 17 11.51 -50.64 -61.28
CA GLY A 17 12.01 -50.03 -62.53
C GLY A 17 13.30 -49.19 -62.41
N SER A 18 14.46 -49.78 -62.09
CA SER A 18 15.77 -49.12 -62.08
C SER A 18 16.58 -49.34 -63.38
N THR A 19 17.55 -48.46 -63.72
CA THR A 19 18.94 -48.76 -64.19
C THR A 19 19.70 -47.43 -64.50
N GLN A 20 21.04 -47.46 -64.60
CA GLN A 20 21.98 -46.32 -64.51
C GLN A 20 22.62 -45.86 -65.84
N ALA A 21 23.25 -44.67 -65.79
CA ALA A 21 24.66 -44.36 -66.20
C ALA A 21 24.96 -43.43 -67.41
N LYS A 22 25.72 -42.34 -67.11
CA LYS A 22 26.91 -41.72 -67.81
C LYS A 22 26.82 -41.38 -69.33
N THR A 23 27.43 -40.34 -69.94
CA THR A 23 28.57 -39.45 -69.56
C THR A 23 28.68 -38.16 -70.42
N ALA A 24 29.26 -37.08 -69.85
CA ALA A 24 30.16 -36.05 -70.45
C ALA A 24 29.79 -35.20 -71.71
N LYS A 25 29.77 -33.85 -71.57
CA LYS A 25 30.77 -32.87 -72.10
C LYS A 25 30.33 -31.39 -71.90
N LYS A 26 31.28 -30.45 -71.97
CA LYS A 26 31.14 -28.97 -71.78
C LYS A 26 31.45 -28.23 -73.11
N PRO A 27 30.83 -27.08 -73.40
CA PRO A 27 31.60 -25.81 -73.56
C PRO A 27 30.93 -24.63 -72.83
N LEU A 28 31.67 -23.76 -72.13
CA LEU A 28 32.26 -22.48 -72.58
C LEU A 28 31.27 -21.32 -72.91
N ASN A 29 31.07 -20.51 -71.87
CA ASN A 29 31.23 -19.05 -71.78
C ASN A 29 30.87 -18.13 -72.97
N GLY A 30 30.10 -17.08 -72.68
CA GLY A 30 29.91 -15.93 -73.58
C GLY A 30 28.80 -14.98 -73.17
N LYS A 31 29.07 -14.00 -72.29
CA LYS A 31 28.27 -12.77 -72.15
C LYS A 31 28.99 -11.65 -71.38
N LYS A 32 29.37 -10.62 -72.14
CA LYS A 32 29.49 -9.17 -71.85
C LYS A 32 30.08 -8.69 -70.51
N GLU A 33 31.03 -7.77 -70.65
CA GLU A 33 31.48 -6.83 -69.61
C GLU A 33 30.32 -6.00 -69.04
N PRO A 34 30.37 -5.60 -67.75
CA PRO A 34 29.32 -4.83 -67.11
C PRO A 34 29.45 -3.33 -67.41
N ALA A 35 28.38 -2.71 -67.89
CA ALA A 35 28.24 -1.26 -67.84
C ALA A 35 27.95 -0.85 -66.38
N THR A 36 28.83 -0.02 -65.80
CA THR A 36 28.67 0.50 -64.43
C THR A 36 27.58 1.55 -64.37
N ALA A 37 26.38 1.17 -63.91
CA ALA A 37 25.40 2.10 -63.35
C ALA A 37 25.57 2.10 -61.83
N ALA A 38 25.79 3.27 -61.24
CA ALA A 38 25.93 3.41 -59.79
C ALA A 38 24.55 3.35 -59.13
N GLU A 39 24.26 2.25 -58.42
CA GLU A 39 23.11 2.19 -57.51
C GLU A 39 23.47 2.86 -56.18
N ASP A 40 22.66 3.85 -55.79
CA ASP A 40 22.70 4.52 -54.48
C ASP A 40 22.39 3.50 -53.37
N THR A 41 23.44 2.86 -52.87
CA THR A 41 23.34 1.75 -51.91
C THR A 41 23.29 2.28 -50.49
N ALA A 42 22.10 2.75 -50.09
CA ALA A 42 21.75 2.80 -48.67
C ALA A 42 22.03 1.40 -48.06
N PRO A 43 22.83 1.29 -46.98
CA PRO A 43 23.31 0.00 -46.51
C PRO A 43 22.14 -0.89 -46.12
N ASN A 44 22.15 -2.15 -46.61
CA ASN A 44 21.10 -3.13 -46.37
C ASN A 44 21.10 -3.55 -44.88
N LEU A 45 20.43 -2.76 -44.05
CA LEU A 45 20.32 -2.98 -42.61
C LEU A 45 19.56 -4.28 -42.34
N ALA A 46 20.13 -5.14 -41.49
CA ALA A 46 19.47 -6.37 -41.05
C ALA A 46 18.03 -6.09 -40.55
N PRO A 47 17.04 -6.97 -40.81
CA PRO A 47 15.62 -6.70 -40.51
C PRO A 47 15.28 -6.32 -39.07
N VAL A 48 16.13 -6.68 -38.10
CA VAL A 48 16.01 -6.28 -36.69
C VAL A 48 16.46 -4.83 -36.48
N LYS A 49 17.51 -4.37 -37.18
CA LYS A 49 17.98 -2.98 -37.13
C LYS A 49 16.96 -2.02 -37.75
N LEU A 50 16.33 -2.40 -38.87
CA LEU A 50 15.25 -1.62 -39.50
C LEU A 50 14.06 -1.45 -38.55
N LEU A 51 13.56 -2.55 -37.96
CA LEU A 51 12.48 -2.51 -36.96
C LEU A 51 12.85 -1.64 -35.75
N LYS A 52 14.06 -1.81 -35.21
CA LYS A 52 14.54 -1.01 -34.06
C LYS A 52 14.60 0.49 -34.38
N ARG A 53 15.03 0.84 -35.60
CA ARG A 53 15.07 2.21 -36.09
C ARG A 53 13.66 2.81 -36.17
N TYR A 54 12.72 2.11 -36.81
CA TYR A 54 11.31 2.54 -36.89
C TYR A 54 10.72 2.79 -35.49
N LEU A 55 10.91 1.84 -34.57
CA LEU A 55 10.43 1.98 -33.18
C LEU A 55 11.01 3.21 -32.48
N LYS A 56 12.30 3.53 -32.70
CA LYS A 56 12.96 4.75 -32.17
C LYS A 56 12.52 6.05 -32.82
N GLU A 57 12.11 6.03 -34.08
CA GLU A 57 11.67 7.21 -34.82
C GLU A 57 10.18 7.53 -34.58
N HIS A 58 9.36 6.51 -34.27
CA HIS A 58 7.91 6.65 -34.12
C HIS A 58 7.40 6.66 -32.68
N TYR A 59 8.09 5.97 -31.75
CA TYR A 59 7.63 5.83 -30.36
C TYR A 59 8.72 6.12 -29.34
N GLN A 60 8.31 6.42 -28.12
CA GLN A 60 9.19 6.45 -26.95
C GLN A 60 8.72 5.36 -25.99
N PHE A 61 9.59 4.43 -25.62
CA PHE A 61 9.31 3.40 -24.61
C PHE A 61 10.00 3.73 -23.29
N ARG A 62 9.35 3.41 -22.17
CA ARG A 62 9.94 3.48 -20.83
C ARG A 62 9.49 2.30 -19.98
N TYR A 63 10.33 1.84 -19.07
CA TYR A 63 10.01 0.81 -18.09
C TYR A 63 9.67 1.48 -16.76
N ASN A 64 8.41 1.41 -16.36
CA ASN A 64 7.94 1.98 -15.11
C ASN A 64 8.41 1.11 -13.93
N GLU A 65 9.30 1.66 -13.10
CA GLU A 65 9.87 0.99 -11.93
C GLU A 65 8.86 0.75 -10.81
N VAL A 66 7.69 1.37 -10.85
CA VAL A 66 6.63 1.24 -9.83
C VAL A 66 5.63 0.17 -10.29
N THR A 67 4.96 0.35 -11.43
CA THR A 67 3.99 -0.65 -11.96
C THR A 67 4.66 -1.96 -12.37
N LYS A 68 5.96 -1.91 -12.76
CA LYS A 68 6.77 -2.99 -13.36
C LYS A 68 6.45 -3.30 -14.81
N GLU A 69 5.80 -2.38 -15.51
CA GLU A 69 5.35 -2.54 -16.89
C GLU A 69 6.19 -1.71 -17.88
N VAL A 70 6.12 -2.08 -19.16
CA VAL A 70 6.63 -1.23 -20.24
C VAL A 70 5.48 -0.30 -20.64
N GLU A 71 5.76 0.99 -20.71
CA GLU A 71 4.85 2.00 -21.23
C GLU A 71 5.43 2.59 -22.52
N PHE A 72 4.57 3.12 -23.37
CA PHE A 72 4.97 3.78 -24.60
C PHE A 72 4.07 4.96 -24.96
N ARG A 73 4.55 5.81 -25.87
CA ARG A 73 3.75 6.85 -26.52
C ARG A 73 4.21 7.08 -27.96
N SER A 74 3.30 7.60 -28.79
CA SER A 74 3.63 8.07 -30.13
C SER A 74 4.39 9.41 -30.06
N GLN A 75 5.54 9.50 -30.74
CA GLN A 75 6.29 10.75 -30.85
C GLN A 75 5.58 11.78 -31.73
N LYS A 76 4.82 11.32 -32.74
CA LYS A 76 4.09 12.19 -33.67
C LYS A 76 2.90 12.88 -33.00
N ALA A 77 2.12 12.14 -32.23
CA ALA A 77 0.92 12.65 -31.57
C ALA A 77 1.17 13.30 -30.19
N LYS A 78 2.41 13.22 -29.67
CA LYS A 78 2.81 13.74 -28.34
C LYS A 78 1.84 13.34 -27.20
N THR A 79 1.33 12.11 -27.25
CA THR A 79 0.36 11.60 -26.28
C THR A 79 0.98 11.42 -24.89
N VAL A 80 0.12 11.20 -23.89
CA VAL A 80 0.53 10.58 -22.63
C VAL A 80 1.13 9.20 -22.89
N PHE A 81 1.94 8.73 -21.95
CA PHE A 81 2.38 7.34 -21.92
C PHE A 81 1.22 6.45 -21.51
N VAL A 82 1.08 5.32 -22.19
CA VAL A 82 0.11 4.26 -21.86
C VAL A 82 0.85 2.93 -21.67
N PRO A 83 0.33 1.99 -20.86
CA PRO A 83 0.88 0.65 -20.78
C PRO A 83 0.96 -0.02 -22.15
N LEU A 84 2.03 -0.79 -22.39
CA LEU A 84 2.14 -1.71 -23.51
C LEU A 84 1.59 -3.07 -23.05
N ASP A 85 0.28 -3.11 -22.82
CA ASP A 85 -0.43 -4.29 -22.33
C ASP A 85 -0.54 -5.39 -23.39
N GLU A 86 -0.80 -6.63 -22.97
CA GLU A 86 -0.87 -7.78 -23.88
C GLU A 86 -2.25 -7.96 -24.55
N GLU A 87 -3.28 -7.22 -24.11
CA GLU A 87 -4.68 -7.39 -24.53
C GLU A 87 -5.07 -6.45 -25.70
N GLN A 88 -4.54 -5.22 -25.72
CA GLN A 88 -4.86 -4.16 -26.67
C GLN A 88 -3.60 -3.55 -27.31
N ALA A 89 -2.75 -2.87 -26.53
CA ALA A 89 -1.68 -2.04 -27.10
C ALA A 89 -0.61 -2.85 -27.85
N LEU A 90 -0.18 -4.00 -27.32
CA LEU A 90 0.80 -4.86 -28.00
C LEU A 90 0.22 -5.52 -29.28
N PRO A 91 -1.03 -6.04 -29.30
CA PRO A 91 -1.72 -6.39 -30.54
C PRO A 91 -1.80 -5.27 -31.58
N GLU A 92 -2.20 -4.05 -31.20
CA GLU A 92 -2.29 -2.92 -32.13
C GLU A 92 -0.94 -2.58 -32.78
N LEU A 93 0.12 -2.45 -31.96
CA LEU A 93 1.49 -2.22 -32.43
C LEU A 93 1.97 -3.35 -33.37
N ARG A 94 1.55 -4.59 -33.13
CA ARG A 94 1.88 -5.74 -34.01
C ARG A 94 1.16 -5.67 -35.35
N ILE A 95 -0.04 -5.09 -35.43
CA ILE A 95 -0.76 -4.89 -36.69
C ILE A 95 -0.13 -3.73 -37.48
N GLU A 96 0.13 -2.56 -36.86
CA GLU A 96 0.79 -1.44 -37.53
C GLU A 96 2.14 -1.87 -38.15
N LEU A 97 2.97 -2.60 -37.39
CA LEU A 97 4.25 -3.09 -37.89
C LEU A 97 4.11 -4.10 -39.04
N ALA A 98 3.03 -4.88 -39.08
CA ALA A 98 2.75 -5.81 -40.16
C ALA A 98 2.31 -5.09 -41.45
N GLU A 99 1.45 -4.07 -41.32
CA GLU A 99 1.00 -3.21 -42.42
C GLU A 99 2.16 -2.40 -43.02
N MET A 100 3.09 -1.93 -42.17
CA MET A 100 4.36 -1.30 -42.57
C MET A 100 5.38 -2.31 -43.16
N GLY A 101 5.01 -3.59 -43.34
CA GLY A 101 5.82 -4.60 -44.01
C GLY A 101 6.96 -5.19 -43.16
N PHE A 102 7.10 -4.83 -41.89
CA PHE A 102 8.06 -5.49 -41.01
C PHE A 102 7.63 -6.94 -40.79
N LYS A 103 8.56 -7.89 -40.98
CA LYS A 103 8.33 -9.31 -40.64
C LYS A 103 9.04 -9.73 -39.34
N SER A 104 10.07 -8.99 -38.95
CA SER A 104 10.89 -9.25 -37.76
C SER A 104 10.17 -9.02 -36.43
N TYR A 105 9.07 -8.27 -36.40
CA TYR A 105 8.34 -7.98 -35.16
C TYR A 105 7.83 -9.24 -34.46
N LYS A 106 7.41 -10.27 -35.23
CA LYS A 106 6.89 -11.54 -34.70
C LYS A 106 7.87 -12.27 -33.79
N THR A 107 9.17 -12.10 -34.04
CA THR A 107 10.25 -12.74 -33.27
C THR A 107 10.86 -11.79 -32.24
N TYR A 108 11.05 -10.51 -32.60
CA TYR A 108 11.92 -9.63 -31.83
C TYR A 108 11.22 -8.49 -31.08
N LEU A 109 9.93 -8.19 -31.34
CA LEU A 109 9.27 -7.01 -30.76
C LEU A 109 9.28 -7.01 -29.23
N SER A 110 8.81 -8.11 -28.62
CA SER A 110 8.67 -8.24 -27.16
C SER A 110 10.02 -8.14 -26.42
N ASP A 111 11.12 -8.54 -27.04
CA ASP A 111 12.46 -8.37 -26.48
C ASP A 111 13.01 -6.96 -26.73
N LEU A 112 12.84 -6.43 -27.95
CA LEU A 112 13.32 -5.09 -28.34
C LEU A 112 12.77 -4.00 -27.42
N VAL A 113 11.45 -4.00 -27.14
CA VAL A 113 10.79 -3.03 -26.25
C VAL A 113 11.19 -3.17 -24.77
N ARG A 114 11.95 -4.21 -24.42
CA ARG A 114 12.54 -4.42 -23.08
C ARG A 114 14.06 -4.16 -23.05
N THR A 115 14.69 -3.84 -24.19
CA THR A 115 16.13 -3.50 -24.23
C THR A 115 16.38 -2.08 -23.72
N LYS A 116 17.49 -1.89 -22.98
CA LYS A 116 17.94 -0.58 -22.47
C LYS A 116 18.10 0.51 -23.54
N ASP A 117 18.29 0.12 -24.81
CA ASP A 117 18.49 1.04 -25.94
C ASP A 117 17.17 1.58 -26.54
N LEU A 118 16.05 0.92 -26.27
CA LEU A 118 14.71 1.41 -26.64
C LEU A 118 13.91 1.91 -25.43
N CYS A 119 14.14 1.29 -24.27
CA CYS A 119 13.30 1.41 -23.10
C CYS A 119 14.13 1.86 -21.90
N SER A 120 14.08 3.16 -21.59
CA SER A 120 14.74 3.72 -20.41
C SER A 120 13.96 3.38 -19.14
N ARG A 121 14.65 3.25 -18.01
CA ARG A 121 13.97 3.13 -16.71
C ARG A 121 13.35 4.46 -16.31
N TYR A 122 12.18 4.40 -15.72
CA TYR A 122 11.38 5.54 -15.30
C TYR A 122 10.78 5.26 -13.93
N ASN A 123 10.99 6.15 -12.96
CA ASN A 123 10.35 6.09 -11.66
C ASN A 123 9.40 7.30 -11.54
N PRO A 124 8.08 7.13 -11.63
CA PRO A 124 7.12 8.23 -11.65
C PRO A 124 7.22 9.14 -10.43
N PHE A 125 7.56 8.59 -9.27
CA PHE A 125 7.70 9.37 -8.04
C PHE A 125 8.94 10.25 -8.05
N GLU A 126 10.08 9.69 -8.50
CA GLU A 126 11.34 10.41 -8.59
C GLU A 126 11.29 11.48 -9.68
N ASP A 127 10.72 11.15 -10.84
CA ASP A 127 10.44 12.08 -11.93
C ASP A 127 9.53 13.24 -11.47
N TYR A 128 8.43 12.94 -10.76
CA TYR A 128 7.56 13.97 -10.19
C TYR A 128 8.33 14.91 -9.25
N PHE A 129 8.92 14.40 -8.16
CA PHE A 129 9.58 15.27 -7.17
C PHE A 129 10.80 16.02 -7.72
N THR A 130 11.55 15.45 -8.68
CA THR A 130 12.72 16.12 -9.26
C THR A 130 12.38 17.14 -10.35
N THR A 131 11.19 17.08 -10.95
CA THR A 131 10.71 18.06 -11.95
C THR A 131 9.85 19.18 -11.36
N LEU A 132 9.48 19.10 -10.08
CA LEU A 132 8.75 20.17 -9.39
C LEU A 132 9.52 21.50 -9.41
N PRO A 133 8.83 22.65 -9.53
CA PRO A 133 9.44 23.96 -9.32
C PRO A 133 10.05 24.04 -7.91
N PRO A 134 11.27 24.58 -7.74
CA PRO A 134 11.88 24.69 -6.42
C PRO A 134 11.03 25.55 -5.49
N TRP A 135 11.00 25.18 -4.22
CA TRP A 135 10.43 26.01 -3.16
C TRP A 135 11.43 27.08 -2.75
N ASP A 136 11.00 28.35 -2.72
CA ASP A 136 11.84 29.51 -2.43
C ASP A 136 12.07 29.77 -0.92
N GLY A 137 11.42 28.99 -0.04
CA GLY A 137 11.51 29.14 1.41
C GLY A 137 10.69 30.29 1.99
N THR A 138 9.98 31.08 1.16
CA THR A 138 9.29 32.30 1.61
C THR A 138 7.85 32.05 2.06
N ARG A 139 7.12 31.20 1.34
CA ARG A 139 5.68 30.93 1.57
C ARG A 139 5.46 29.52 2.07
N ASP A 140 4.79 29.38 3.21
CA ASP A 140 4.47 28.08 3.80
C ASP A 140 3.19 27.49 3.18
N TYR A 141 3.34 26.76 2.08
CA TYR A 141 2.24 26.09 1.39
C TYR A 141 1.63 24.95 2.19
N ILE A 142 2.43 24.23 3.00
CA ILE A 142 1.93 23.18 3.90
C ILE A 142 1.00 23.78 4.95
N SER A 143 1.44 24.84 5.65
CA SER A 143 0.59 25.54 6.62
C SER A 143 -0.57 26.31 5.97
N GLN A 144 -0.40 26.79 4.74
CA GLN A 144 -1.53 27.35 3.98
C GLN A 144 -2.60 26.30 3.71
N LEU A 145 -2.22 25.09 3.28
CA LEU A 145 -3.17 23.99 3.03
C LEU A 145 -3.81 23.50 4.33
N SER A 146 -3.02 23.30 5.38
CA SER A 146 -3.51 22.79 6.67
C SER A 146 -4.53 23.74 7.30
N GLY A 147 -4.38 25.06 7.12
CA GLY A 147 -5.32 26.06 7.59
C GLY A 147 -6.74 25.97 7.00
N TYR A 148 -6.97 25.22 5.92
CA TYR A 148 -8.31 24.92 5.40
C TYR A 148 -9.04 23.80 6.17
N VAL A 149 -8.31 22.99 6.93
CA VAL A 149 -8.86 21.98 7.83
C VAL A 149 -9.00 22.61 9.22
N VAL A 150 -10.22 22.64 9.76
CA VAL A 150 -10.47 23.21 11.09
C VAL A 150 -10.29 22.11 12.13
N ALA A 151 -9.07 21.97 12.65
CA ALA A 151 -8.72 20.95 13.64
C ALA A 151 -8.91 21.47 15.08
N LYS A 152 -9.32 20.58 15.98
CA LYS A 152 -9.45 20.82 17.43
C LYS A 152 -8.14 21.28 18.09
N ASP A 153 -7.01 20.83 17.54
CA ASP A 153 -5.66 21.24 17.92
C ASP A 153 -4.87 21.50 16.62
N GLN A 154 -4.96 22.74 16.13
CA GLN A 154 -4.37 23.14 14.85
C GLN A 154 -2.84 23.04 14.87
N ALA A 155 -2.18 23.41 15.97
CA ALA A 155 -0.73 23.36 16.09
C ALA A 155 -0.19 21.91 16.08
N TRP A 156 -0.93 20.96 16.66
CA TRP A 156 -0.65 19.54 16.52
C TRP A 156 -0.90 19.04 15.08
N PHE A 157 -2.03 19.43 14.48
CA PHE A 157 -2.38 19.08 13.10
C PHE A 157 -1.32 19.51 12.08
N ASP A 158 -0.96 20.80 12.07
CA ASP A 158 0.01 21.40 11.14
C ASP A 158 1.38 20.72 11.24
N ARG A 159 1.87 20.50 12.47
CA ARG A 159 3.16 19.85 12.76
C ARG A 159 3.17 18.40 12.27
N MET A 160 2.10 17.65 12.54
CA MET A 160 2.00 16.25 12.13
C MET A 160 1.78 16.08 10.63
N LEU A 161 1.01 16.98 9.99
CA LEU A 161 0.79 16.96 8.55
C LEU A 161 2.10 17.22 7.81
N ARG A 162 2.88 18.24 8.22
CA ARG A 162 4.22 18.50 7.69
C ARG A 162 5.11 17.25 7.76
N LYS A 163 5.25 16.66 8.95
CA LYS A 163 6.02 15.41 9.13
C LYS A 163 5.47 14.26 8.28
N HIS A 164 4.16 14.18 8.07
CA HIS A 164 3.57 13.14 7.23
C HIS A 164 3.91 13.33 5.76
N LEU A 165 3.76 14.55 5.22
CA LEU A 165 4.12 14.84 3.83
C LEU A 165 5.61 14.58 3.58
N ILE A 166 6.51 15.01 4.48
CA ILE A 166 7.95 14.72 4.39
C ILE A 166 8.21 13.19 4.40
N ARG A 167 7.54 12.42 5.27
CA ARG A 167 7.61 10.94 5.26
C ARG A 167 7.13 10.33 3.94
N THR A 168 6.07 10.87 3.34
CA THR A 168 5.59 10.41 2.03
C THR A 168 6.64 10.62 0.94
N VAL A 169 7.25 11.82 0.85
CA VAL A 169 8.34 12.08 -0.11
C VAL A 169 9.54 11.18 0.16
N ALA A 170 9.89 10.95 1.43
CA ALA A 170 11.02 10.10 1.81
C ALA A 170 10.82 8.63 1.40
N CYS A 171 9.61 8.08 1.54
CA CYS A 171 9.27 6.75 1.02
C CYS A 171 9.30 6.72 -0.52
N ALA A 172 8.66 7.70 -1.16
CA ALA A 172 8.58 7.83 -2.61
C ALA A 172 9.98 7.84 -3.28
N LEU A 173 10.95 8.50 -2.65
CA LEU A 173 12.35 8.58 -3.08
C LEU A 173 13.26 7.49 -2.49
N ARG A 174 12.69 6.44 -1.86
CA ARG A 174 13.41 5.34 -1.21
C ARG A 174 14.46 5.76 -0.15
N ARG A 175 14.30 6.96 0.44
CA ARG A 175 15.13 7.49 1.55
C ARG A 175 14.64 7.04 2.93
N LEU A 176 13.36 6.69 3.04
CA LEU A 176 12.75 6.03 4.20
C LEU A 176 12.22 4.66 3.73
N PRO A 177 12.51 3.54 4.41
CA PRO A 177 12.11 2.22 3.92
C PRO A 177 10.59 1.99 3.99
N PHE A 178 9.89 2.61 4.94
CA PHE A 178 8.43 2.64 5.01
C PHE A 178 7.92 3.68 6.01
N ASN A 179 6.68 4.15 5.79
CA ASN A 179 5.97 5.04 6.70
C ASN A 179 4.97 4.24 7.55
N LYS A 180 5.28 3.99 8.82
CA LYS A 180 4.44 3.18 9.73
C LYS A 180 3.18 3.88 10.27
N HIS A 181 3.00 5.18 9.99
CA HIS A 181 1.93 5.98 10.57
C HIS A 181 0.80 6.22 9.57
N CYS A 182 -0.44 6.09 10.03
CA CYS A 182 -1.65 6.48 9.32
C CYS A 182 -2.14 7.83 9.83
N PHE A 183 -2.40 8.79 8.94
CA PHE A 183 -2.96 10.10 9.25
C PHE A 183 -4.47 10.06 9.10
N VAL A 184 -5.19 10.13 10.21
CA VAL A 184 -6.63 9.89 10.26
C VAL A 184 -7.38 11.16 10.62
N LEU A 185 -8.28 11.56 9.73
CA LEU A 185 -9.24 12.63 9.98
C LEU A 185 -10.50 12.04 10.64
N LEU A 186 -10.91 12.63 11.76
CA LEU A 186 -12.10 12.25 12.51
C LEU A 186 -13.04 13.46 12.55
N GLY A 187 -14.21 13.34 11.94
CA GLY A 187 -15.18 14.44 11.81
C GLY A 187 -16.52 13.93 11.30
N GLU A 188 -17.54 14.80 11.22
CA GLU A 188 -18.89 14.40 10.83
C GLU A 188 -18.97 13.87 9.38
N GLN A 189 -20.01 13.10 9.06
CA GLN A 189 -20.19 12.60 7.70
C GLN A 189 -20.39 13.77 6.72
N HIS A 190 -19.83 13.66 5.51
CA HIS A 190 -19.87 14.69 4.45
C HIS A 190 -19.10 16.02 4.75
N ASP A 191 -18.24 16.06 5.77
CA ASP A 191 -17.35 17.19 6.11
C ASP A 191 -16.18 17.45 5.12
N GLY A 192 -16.04 16.63 4.08
CA GLY A 192 -15.03 16.76 3.02
C GLY A 192 -13.72 15.97 3.24
N LYS A 193 -13.60 15.16 4.30
CA LYS A 193 -12.38 14.35 4.61
C LYS A 193 -11.77 13.64 3.40
N THR A 194 -12.56 12.80 2.73
CA THR A 194 -12.11 11.99 1.58
C THR A 194 -11.69 12.87 0.40
N SER A 195 -12.42 13.96 0.14
CA SER A 195 -12.09 14.93 -0.91
C SER A 195 -10.79 15.70 -0.65
N PHE A 196 -10.48 15.98 0.62
CA PHE A 196 -9.19 16.57 0.99
C PHE A 196 -8.04 15.58 0.79
N ILE A 197 -8.21 14.31 1.19
CA ILE A 197 -7.19 13.27 0.99
C ILE A 197 -6.96 12.99 -0.51
N ARG A 198 -8.02 12.93 -1.32
CA ARG A 198 -7.93 12.86 -2.80
C ARG A 198 -7.14 14.04 -3.37
N TYR A 199 -7.38 15.26 -2.88
CA TYR A 199 -6.65 16.46 -3.31
C TYR A 199 -5.17 16.46 -2.90
N LEU A 200 -4.75 15.72 -1.86
CA LEU A 200 -3.34 15.54 -1.56
C LEU A 200 -2.61 14.74 -2.65
N CYS A 201 -3.32 13.91 -3.42
CA CYS A 201 -2.75 13.27 -4.60
C CYS A 201 -2.62 14.29 -5.75
N PRO A 202 -1.40 14.59 -6.22
CA PRO A 202 -1.24 15.51 -7.34
C PRO A 202 -1.74 14.84 -8.63
N PRO A 203 -2.32 15.58 -9.59
CA PRO A 203 -2.89 14.99 -10.81
C PRO A 203 -1.92 14.11 -11.62
N ALA A 204 -0.62 14.43 -11.58
CA ALA A 204 0.44 13.65 -12.23
C ALA A 204 0.68 12.25 -11.62
N LEU A 205 0.16 12.00 -10.41
CA LEU A 205 0.30 10.72 -9.70
C LEU A 205 -1.05 10.05 -9.39
N VAL A 206 -2.14 10.45 -10.07
CA VAL A 206 -3.51 9.93 -9.81
C VAL A 206 -3.60 8.39 -9.92
N ASP A 207 -2.87 7.78 -10.84
CA ASP A 207 -2.82 6.32 -11.05
C ASP A 207 -2.10 5.56 -9.92
N TYR A 208 -1.43 6.28 -9.01
CA TYR A 208 -0.71 5.75 -7.85
C TYR A 208 -1.39 6.10 -6.52
N TYR A 209 -2.71 6.37 -6.58
CA TYR A 209 -3.58 6.56 -5.43
C TYR A 209 -4.58 5.40 -5.33
N LYS A 210 -4.75 4.85 -4.12
CA LYS A 210 -5.69 3.74 -3.88
C LYS A 210 -6.58 4.00 -2.68
N GLU A 211 -7.88 3.87 -2.87
CA GLU A 211 -8.87 3.84 -1.81
C GLU A 211 -9.19 2.39 -1.44
N ASN A 212 -9.30 2.12 -0.14
CA ASN A 212 -9.74 0.84 0.44
C ASN A 212 -9.22 -0.40 -0.31
N PRO A 213 -7.88 -0.57 -0.42
CA PRO A 213 -7.31 -1.75 -1.06
C PRO A 213 -7.76 -3.02 -0.33
N PRO A 214 -7.99 -4.12 -1.07
CA PRO A 214 -8.22 -5.43 -0.46
C PRO A 214 -7.13 -5.79 0.56
N LEU A 215 -7.54 -6.33 1.70
CA LEU A 215 -6.67 -6.63 2.84
C LEU A 215 -6.12 -8.07 2.82
N ASP A 216 -6.26 -8.79 1.71
CA ASP A 216 -5.54 -10.04 1.49
C ASP A 216 -4.03 -9.75 1.28
N HIS A 217 -3.19 -10.76 1.51
CA HIS A 217 -1.75 -10.57 1.49
C HIS A 217 -1.21 -10.14 0.11
N LYS A 218 -1.81 -10.55 -1.01
CA LYS A 218 -1.24 -10.30 -2.32
C LYS A 218 -1.54 -8.88 -2.78
N ASP A 219 -2.81 -8.50 -2.76
CA ASP A 219 -3.25 -7.23 -3.33
C ASP A 219 -2.92 -6.06 -2.40
N SER A 220 -2.94 -6.26 -1.08
CA SER A 220 -2.45 -5.25 -0.13
C SER A 220 -0.95 -4.97 -0.28
N THR A 221 -0.14 -5.99 -0.58
CA THR A 221 1.29 -5.80 -0.82
C THR A 221 1.55 -5.12 -2.16
N LEU A 222 0.76 -5.42 -3.19
CA LEU A 222 0.80 -4.71 -4.46
C LEU A 222 0.40 -3.24 -4.29
N ALA A 223 -0.63 -2.97 -3.48
CA ALA A 223 -1.04 -1.61 -3.15
C ALA A 223 0.11 -0.84 -2.47
N LEU A 224 0.82 -1.46 -1.52
CA LEU A 224 1.98 -0.87 -0.83
C LEU A 224 3.16 -0.50 -1.76
N SER A 225 3.37 -1.28 -2.83
CA SER A 225 4.50 -1.14 -3.74
C SER A 225 4.20 -0.36 -5.02
N GLN A 226 2.92 -0.15 -5.34
CA GLN A 226 2.50 0.63 -6.51
C GLN A 226 1.96 2.01 -6.15
N ASN A 227 1.49 2.27 -4.93
CA ASN A 227 0.85 3.55 -4.60
C ASN A 227 1.75 4.46 -3.75
N ILE A 228 1.68 5.77 -3.97
CA ILE A 228 2.28 6.78 -3.09
C ILE A 228 1.38 7.07 -1.89
N LEU A 229 0.06 7.07 -2.11
CA LEU A 229 -0.97 7.34 -1.12
C LEU A 229 -2.00 6.22 -1.12
N ILE A 230 -2.28 5.68 0.08
CA ILE A 230 -3.41 4.79 0.32
C ILE A 230 -4.37 5.49 1.27
N ASN A 231 -5.61 5.69 0.84
CA ASN A 231 -6.69 6.17 1.68
C ASN A 231 -7.49 4.98 2.25
N LEU A 232 -7.58 4.90 3.56
CA LEU A 232 -8.44 3.99 4.31
C LEU A 232 -9.70 4.76 4.71
N ASP A 233 -10.67 4.80 3.80
CA ASP A 233 -11.93 5.50 4.00
C ASP A 233 -12.85 4.68 4.90
N GLU A 234 -13.56 5.34 5.82
CA GLU A 234 -14.57 4.74 6.70
C GLU A 234 -14.01 3.62 7.62
N LEU A 235 -12.82 3.84 8.19
CA LEU A 235 -12.09 2.90 9.07
C LEU A 235 -12.90 2.25 10.21
N HIS A 236 -14.01 2.87 10.63
CA HIS A 236 -14.92 2.35 11.66
C HIS A 236 -15.68 1.07 11.25
N ASP A 237 -15.94 0.88 9.95
CA ASP A 237 -16.68 -0.28 9.42
C ASP A 237 -15.80 -1.54 9.33
N LEU A 238 -14.49 -1.40 9.57
CA LEU A 238 -13.58 -2.54 9.61
C LEU A 238 -13.88 -3.43 10.83
N ASN A 239 -14.27 -4.67 10.55
CA ASN A 239 -14.38 -5.69 11.58
C ASN A 239 -13.01 -5.93 12.26
N LYS A 240 -13.05 -6.61 13.42
CA LYS A 240 -11.86 -6.86 14.26
C LYS A 240 -10.72 -7.59 13.53
N ALA A 241 -11.02 -8.44 12.55
CA ALA A 241 -9.98 -9.13 11.77
C ALA A 241 -9.30 -8.17 10.78
N ASP A 242 -10.08 -7.34 10.10
CA ASP A 242 -9.59 -6.35 9.14
C ASP A 242 -8.81 -5.21 9.81
N ALA A 243 -9.25 -4.73 10.98
CA ALA A 243 -8.47 -3.81 11.80
C ALA A 243 -7.09 -4.38 12.19
N SER A 244 -7.00 -5.70 12.43
CA SER A 244 -5.74 -6.40 12.70
C SER A 244 -4.86 -6.53 11.44
N ARG A 245 -5.47 -6.80 10.27
CA ARG A 245 -4.79 -6.81 8.97
C ARG A 245 -4.21 -5.44 8.64
N VAL A 246 -4.96 -4.35 8.84
CA VAL A 246 -4.48 -2.97 8.65
C VAL A 246 -3.28 -2.64 9.56
N LYS A 247 -3.33 -3.01 10.86
CA LYS A 247 -2.17 -2.86 11.76
C LYS A 247 -0.93 -3.65 11.30
N THR A 248 -1.15 -4.82 10.70
CA THR A 248 -0.10 -5.65 10.10
C THR A 248 0.49 -4.95 8.87
N LEU A 249 -0.36 -4.46 7.97
CA LEU A 249 0.01 -3.72 6.76
C LEU A 249 0.84 -2.46 7.05
N PHE A 250 0.50 -1.71 8.09
CA PHE A 250 1.30 -0.56 8.54
C PHE A 250 2.74 -0.94 8.92
N SER A 251 2.90 -2.15 9.47
CA SER A 251 4.19 -2.69 9.95
C SER A 251 4.93 -3.48 8.88
N GLN A 252 4.31 -3.71 7.71
CA GLN A 252 4.89 -4.47 6.61
C GLN A 252 5.93 -3.60 5.88
N ALA A 253 7.17 -4.11 5.84
CA ALA A 253 8.30 -3.53 5.12
C ALA A 253 8.37 -4.09 3.69
N ASP A 254 9.50 -3.88 3.00
CA ASP A 254 9.79 -4.49 1.69
C ASP A 254 9.41 -5.97 1.65
N THR A 255 8.56 -6.32 0.72
CA THR A 255 8.02 -7.68 0.59
C THR A 255 8.39 -8.26 -0.77
N LYS A 256 8.58 -9.59 -0.84
CA LYS A 256 8.72 -10.30 -2.10
C LYS A 256 7.33 -10.46 -2.72
N VAL A 257 7.10 -9.84 -3.87
CA VAL A 257 5.84 -9.91 -4.61
C VAL A 257 6.09 -10.54 -5.97
N ARG A 258 5.19 -11.44 -6.35
CA ARG A 258 5.07 -11.90 -7.73
C ARG A 258 3.98 -11.07 -8.42
N GLY A 259 4.40 -10.16 -9.30
CA GLY A 259 3.46 -9.49 -10.22
C GLY A 259 2.78 -10.52 -11.12
N HIS A 260 1.61 -10.20 -11.66
CA HIS A 260 0.78 -11.16 -12.42
C HIS A 260 1.53 -11.83 -13.58
N TYR A 261 2.42 -11.07 -14.25
CA TYR A 261 3.25 -11.54 -15.36
C TYR A 261 4.72 -11.80 -14.97
N ALA A 262 5.05 -11.84 -13.66
CA ALA A 262 6.42 -12.00 -13.19
C ALA A 262 6.86 -13.48 -13.16
N VAL A 263 7.96 -13.77 -13.88
CA VAL A 263 8.61 -15.09 -13.93
C VAL A 263 9.30 -15.46 -12.62
N LYS A 264 9.70 -14.47 -11.81
CA LYS A 264 10.35 -14.64 -10.50
C LYS A 264 9.82 -13.61 -9.50
N ASP A 265 9.80 -13.97 -8.23
CA ASP A 265 9.47 -13.04 -7.15
C ASP A 265 10.50 -11.92 -7.09
N ALA A 266 10.03 -10.67 -7.13
CA ALA A 266 10.87 -9.50 -6.95
C ALA A 266 10.66 -8.92 -5.55
N ARG A 267 11.72 -8.52 -4.85
CA ARG A 267 11.59 -7.63 -3.69
C ARG A 267 11.10 -6.29 -4.22
N GLN A 268 9.89 -5.91 -3.84
CA GLN A 268 9.34 -4.61 -4.20
C GLN A 268 9.52 -3.65 -3.03
N SER A 269 10.08 -2.48 -3.32
CA SER A 269 10.14 -1.37 -2.37
C SER A 269 8.74 -0.86 -2.08
N ARG A 270 8.49 -0.52 -0.82
CA ARG A 270 7.24 0.10 -0.39
C ARG A 270 7.33 1.62 -0.54
N TYR A 271 6.33 2.24 -1.16
CA TYR A 271 6.22 3.71 -1.27
C TYR A 271 5.04 4.25 -0.46
N ALA A 272 3.99 3.45 -0.27
CA ALA A 272 2.72 3.91 0.25
C ALA A 272 2.79 4.49 1.67
N SER A 273 2.27 5.70 1.78
CA SER A 273 1.89 6.38 3.03
C SER A 273 0.37 6.36 3.22
N PHE A 274 -0.06 6.25 4.47
CA PHE A 274 -1.45 5.97 4.82
C PHE A 274 -2.17 7.22 5.30
N PHE A 275 -3.32 7.49 4.69
CA PHE A 275 -4.34 8.38 5.19
C PHE A 275 -5.59 7.56 5.53
N GLY A 276 -6.49 8.13 6.30
CA GLY A 276 -7.81 7.53 6.50
C GLY A 276 -8.84 8.48 7.08
N THR A 277 -10.08 8.02 7.10
CA THR A 277 -11.23 8.80 7.57
C THR A 277 -12.03 8.01 8.61
N LEU A 278 -12.62 8.75 9.55
CA LEU A 278 -13.52 8.23 10.57
C LEU A 278 -14.68 9.19 10.77
N ASN A 279 -15.86 8.61 10.98
CA ASN A 279 -17.04 9.33 11.46
C ASN A 279 -17.29 9.04 12.97
N GLU A 280 -16.89 7.85 13.45
CA GLU A 280 -17.00 7.45 14.86
C GLU A 280 -15.71 7.70 15.67
N ARG A 281 -15.88 8.11 16.93
CA ARG A 281 -14.76 8.30 17.87
C ARG A 281 -14.15 6.97 18.36
N GLU A 282 -14.96 5.92 18.53
CA GLU A 282 -14.57 4.66 19.18
C GLU A 282 -14.17 3.55 18.19
N PHE A 283 -13.02 3.72 17.54
CA PHE A 283 -12.53 2.78 16.52
C PHE A 283 -11.35 1.89 16.98
N LEU A 284 -10.59 2.30 18.01
CA LEU A 284 -9.42 1.54 18.47
C LEU A 284 -9.84 0.37 19.38
N ASN A 285 -10.08 -0.78 18.74
CA ASN A 285 -10.49 -2.04 19.38
C ASN A 285 -9.37 -2.80 20.15
N ASP A 286 -8.15 -2.25 20.22
CA ASP A 286 -6.97 -2.94 20.74
C ASP A 286 -6.09 -1.98 21.53
N VAL A 287 -5.49 -2.51 22.60
CA VAL A 287 -4.86 -1.74 23.68
C VAL A 287 -3.37 -1.49 23.42
N THR A 288 -2.81 -2.09 22.36
CA THR A 288 -1.39 -1.95 22.01
C THR A 288 -1.15 -1.45 20.58
N GLY A 289 0.01 -0.83 20.35
CA GLY A 289 0.44 -0.42 19.02
C GLY A 289 -0.35 0.75 18.40
N ASN A 290 -1.14 1.47 19.22
CA ASN A 290 -1.99 2.57 18.76
C ASN A 290 -1.20 3.81 18.33
N VAL A 291 0.09 3.93 18.68
CA VAL A 291 1.00 5.01 18.22
C VAL A 291 1.22 5.08 16.69
N ARG A 292 0.72 4.10 15.93
CA ARG A 292 0.66 4.13 14.46
C ARG A 292 -0.44 5.05 13.94
N TRP A 293 -1.50 5.29 14.72
CA TRP A 293 -2.61 6.14 14.33
C TRP A 293 -2.34 7.57 14.79
N LEU A 294 -2.35 8.52 13.86
CA LEU A 294 -2.32 9.95 14.14
C LEU A 294 -3.74 10.46 13.89
N VAL A 295 -4.56 10.56 14.93
CA VAL A 295 -5.98 10.91 14.83
C VAL A 295 -6.19 12.39 15.12
N PHE A 296 -6.93 13.07 14.26
CA PHE A 296 -7.23 14.50 14.37
C PHE A 296 -8.74 14.71 14.33
N GLU A 297 -9.31 15.15 15.45
CA GLU A 297 -10.68 15.67 15.49
C GLU A 297 -10.74 16.99 14.68
N ILE A 298 -11.60 17.03 13.68
CA ILE A 298 -11.87 18.20 12.84
C ILE A 298 -13.36 18.56 12.90
N SER A 299 -13.69 19.85 12.80
CA SER A 299 -15.08 20.33 12.71
C SER A 299 -15.52 20.64 11.27
N GLY A 300 -14.65 20.38 10.28
CA GLY A 300 -14.93 20.58 8.86
C GLY A 300 -13.72 21.02 8.06
N ILE A 301 -13.84 20.93 6.72
CA ILE A 301 -12.82 21.37 5.77
C ILE A 301 -13.41 22.44 4.84
N ARG A 302 -12.72 23.56 4.69
CA ARG A 302 -13.10 24.64 3.77
C ARG A 302 -12.77 24.24 2.32
N HIS A 303 -13.60 23.38 1.74
CA HIS A 303 -13.45 22.88 0.37
C HIS A 303 -14.21 23.68 -0.69
N ASP A 304 -15.28 24.39 -0.28
CA ASP A 304 -16.24 25.22 -1.05
C ASP A 304 -16.71 24.68 -2.41
N SER A 305 -16.58 23.36 -2.60
CA SER A 305 -16.84 22.63 -3.86
C SER A 305 -16.05 23.14 -5.07
N GLY A 306 -14.85 23.72 -4.84
CA GLY A 306 -13.98 24.21 -5.91
C GLY A 306 -14.26 25.64 -6.37
N GLY A 307 -14.98 26.41 -5.55
CA GLY A 307 -15.10 27.85 -5.68
C GLY A 307 -13.84 28.60 -5.23
N LYS A 308 -13.95 29.93 -5.13
CA LYS A 308 -12.80 30.83 -4.88
C LYS A 308 -12.29 30.82 -3.44
N GLN A 309 -13.00 30.22 -2.50
CA GLN A 309 -12.67 30.19 -1.07
C GLN A 309 -12.14 28.83 -0.61
N GLY A 310 -12.18 27.79 -1.45
CA GLY A 310 -11.70 26.45 -1.14
C GLY A 310 -10.19 26.28 -1.32
N TYR A 311 -9.64 25.23 -0.72
CA TYR A 311 -8.22 24.90 -0.86
C TYR A 311 -7.81 24.69 -2.34
N ALA A 312 -8.68 24.07 -3.15
CA ALA A 312 -8.35 23.66 -4.52
C ALA A 312 -8.12 24.84 -5.48
N TRP A 313 -8.70 26.01 -5.18
CA TRP A 313 -8.50 27.25 -5.94
C TRP A 313 -7.31 28.07 -5.45
N ASN A 314 -7.00 27.99 -4.15
CA ASN A 314 -6.06 28.89 -3.47
C ASN A 314 -4.69 28.28 -3.20
N VAL A 315 -4.57 26.96 -3.32
CA VAL A 315 -3.34 26.19 -3.11
C VAL A 315 -3.06 25.39 -4.37
N ASP A 316 -1.80 25.41 -4.81
CA ASP A 316 -1.29 24.46 -5.81
C ASP A 316 -0.65 23.29 -5.05
N ILE A 317 -1.23 22.10 -5.19
CA ILE A 317 -0.73 20.89 -4.53
C ILE A 317 0.73 20.58 -4.89
N ASN A 318 1.19 20.98 -6.08
CA ASN A 318 2.58 20.81 -6.50
C ASN A 318 3.53 21.70 -5.68
N ARG A 319 3.08 22.87 -5.21
CA ARG A 319 3.87 23.75 -4.32
C ARG A 319 3.97 23.19 -2.90
N VAL A 320 2.91 22.54 -2.42
CA VAL A 320 2.90 21.81 -1.14
C VAL A 320 3.91 20.66 -1.18
N TRP A 321 3.91 19.86 -2.26
CA TRP A 321 4.87 18.79 -2.46
C TRP A 321 6.30 19.29 -2.70
N ALA A 322 6.48 20.42 -3.39
CA ALA A 322 7.79 21.04 -3.59
C ALA A 322 8.39 21.51 -2.26
N GLN A 323 7.59 22.10 -1.37
CA GLN A 323 8.01 22.41 -0.01
C GLN A 323 8.37 21.13 0.76
N ALA A 324 7.51 20.11 0.78
CA ALA A 324 7.80 18.85 1.49
C ALA A 324 9.09 18.17 0.99
N TYR A 325 9.37 18.23 -0.31
CA TYR A 325 10.62 17.75 -0.90
C TYR A 325 11.82 18.61 -0.49
N ALA A 326 11.72 19.94 -0.55
CA ALA A 326 12.79 20.84 -0.11
C ALA A 326 13.13 20.66 1.38
N LEU A 327 12.13 20.48 2.25
CA LEU A 327 12.33 20.21 3.68
C LEU A 327 13.02 18.85 3.92
N LEU A 328 12.70 17.83 3.11
CA LEU A 328 13.42 16.55 3.12
C LEU A 328 14.89 16.70 2.69
N LEU A 329 15.18 17.53 1.67
CA LEU A 329 16.54 17.82 1.22
C LEU A 329 17.34 18.61 2.27
N ALA A 330 16.68 19.53 2.98
CA ALA A 330 17.25 20.31 4.08
C ALA A 330 17.48 19.49 5.37
N GLY A 331 17.00 18.24 5.43
CA GLY A 331 17.15 17.37 6.58
C GLY A 331 16.19 17.65 7.74
N GLU A 332 15.02 18.25 7.48
CA GLU A 332 14.00 18.43 8.53
C GLU A 332 13.56 17.07 9.09
N SER A 333 13.45 16.98 10.43
CA SER A 333 13.17 15.70 11.10
C SER A 333 11.75 15.21 10.85
N MET A 334 11.65 14.15 10.06
CA MET A 334 10.41 13.43 9.75
C MET A 334 9.98 12.41 10.81
N GLU A 335 10.85 12.13 11.79
CA GLU A 335 10.57 11.19 12.88
C GLU A 335 9.74 11.84 13.99
N LEU A 336 8.95 11.03 14.70
CA LEU A 336 8.30 11.46 15.93
C LEU A 336 9.31 11.38 17.07
N THR A 337 9.51 12.50 17.76
CA THR A 337 10.26 12.54 19.02
C THR A 337 9.56 11.70 20.08
N ARG A 338 10.29 11.30 21.12
CA ARG A 338 9.72 10.55 22.25
C ARG A 338 8.50 11.26 22.86
N SER A 339 8.57 12.58 23.05
CA SER A 339 7.46 13.38 23.57
C SER A 339 6.25 13.36 22.64
N GLU A 340 6.44 13.45 21.32
CA GLU A 340 5.33 13.33 20.35
C GLU A 340 4.70 11.93 20.35
N VAL A 341 5.49 10.86 20.54
CA VAL A 341 4.98 9.48 20.67
C VAL A 341 4.13 9.34 21.94
N GLU A 342 4.59 9.89 23.07
CA GLU A 342 3.84 9.92 24.33
C GLU A 342 2.55 10.77 24.20
N GLU A 343 2.58 11.89 23.47
CA GLU A 343 1.41 12.71 23.11
C GLU A 343 0.39 11.94 22.25
N VAL A 344 0.85 11.18 21.24
CA VAL A 344 -0.01 10.32 20.41
C VAL A 344 -0.65 9.22 21.25
N GLU A 345 0.12 8.55 22.10
CA GLU A 345 -0.41 7.49 22.97
C GLU A 345 -1.47 8.04 23.93
N GLN A 346 -1.26 9.24 24.50
CA GLN A 346 -2.22 9.89 25.37
C GLN A 346 -3.49 10.33 24.62
N ARG A 347 -3.38 10.95 23.43
CA ARG A 347 -4.55 11.31 22.61
C ARG A 347 -5.35 10.06 22.21
N ASN A 348 -4.68 8.98 21.81
CA ASN A 348 -5.33 7.76 21.35
C ASN A 348 -6.03 6.94 22.46
N LYS A 349 -5.93 7.33 23.73
CA LYS A 349 -6.80 6.78 24.79
C LYS A 349 -8.25 7.25 24.63
N ALA A 350 -8.49 8.43 24.08
CA ALA A 350 -9.83 8.99 23.87
C ALA A 350 -10.61 8.32 22.71
N TYR A 351 -9.94 7.51 21.88
CA TYR A 351 -10.53 6.82 20.73
C TYR A 351 -10.55 5.29 20.90
N GLN A 352 -10.19 4.79 22.08
CA GLN A 352 -10.28 3.37 22.42
C GLN A 352 -11.70 2.98 22.77
N LYS A 353 -12.20 1.94 22.11
CA LYS A 353 -13.55 1.43 22.32
C LYS A 353 -13.66 0.84 23.72
N ALA A 354 -14.67 1.26 24.47
CA ALA A 354 -14.95 0.66 25.77
C ALA A 354 -15.32 -0.81 25.58
N THR A 355 -14.50 -1.74 26.09
CA THR A 355 -14.83 -3.16 26.07
C THR A 355 -15.63 -3.52 27.31
N PRO A 356 -16.45 -4.59 27.29
CA PRO A 356 -17.20 -5.03 28.47
C PRO A 356 -16.30 -5.27 29.69
N GLU A 357 -15.04 -5.68 29.48
CA GLU A 357 -14.04 -5.78 30.55
C GLU A 357 -13.66 -4.42 31.13
N ILE A 358 -13.42 -3.39 30.30
CA ILE A 358 -13.10 -2.03 30.76
C ILE A 358 -14.26 -1.47 31.59
N GLU A 359 -15.49 -1.55 31.07
CA GLU A 359 -16.68 -1.07 31.77
C GLU A 359 -16.92 -1.81 33.10
N THR A 360 -16.81 -3.14 33.08
CA THR A 360 -17.08 -3.97 34.27
C THR A 360 -15.99 -3.80 35.33
N ILE A 361 -14.71 -3.67 34.94
CA ILE A 361 -13.62 -3.35 35.87
C ILE A 361 -13.84 -1.94 36.44
N ALA A 362 -14.03 -0.91 35.61
CA ALA A 362 -14.23 0.46 36.08
C ALA A 362 -15.45 0.63 37.00
N LYS A 363 -16.49 -0.19 36.80
CA LYS A 363 -17.68 -0.22 37.65
C LYS A 363 -17.44 -0.82 39.04
N TYR A 364 -16.59 -1.84 39.17
CA TYR A 364 -16.48 -2.63 40.41
C TYR A 364 -15.13 -2.54 41.13
N LEU A 365 -14.06 -2.13 40.44
CA LEU A 365 -12.68 -2.15 40.92
C LEU A 365 -12.00 -0.80 40.70
N VAL A 366 -11.14 -0.41 41.63
CA VAL A 366 -10.31 0.80 41.58
C VAL A 366 -8.84 0.41 41.78
N PRO A 367 -7.89 0.99 41.03
CA PRO A 367 -6.46 0.79 41.28
C PRO A 367 -6.10 1.18 42.71
N ALA A 368 -5.24 0.40 43.37
CA ALA A 368 -4.75 0.71 44.71
C ALA A 368 -3.27 0.36 44.88
N GLY A 369 -2.60 1.02 45.81
CA GLY A 369 -1.27 0.66 46.31
C GLY A 369 -1.30 -0.48 47.33
N ARG A 370 -0.15 -1.12 47.51
CA ARG A 370 0.06 -2.26 48.43
C ARG A 370 -0.35 -1.96 49.88
N ASP A 371 -0.10 -0.74 50.35
CA ASP A 371 -0.18 -0.36 51.75
C ASP A 371 -1.47 0.41 52.10
N GLU A 372 -2.42 0.48 51.16
CA GLU A 372 -3.72 1.10 51.41
C GLU A 372 -4.71 0.14 52.08
N ILE A 373 -5.66 0.70 52.84
CA ILE A 373 -6.69 -0.07 53.54
C ILE A 373 -7.74 -0.61 52.55
N GLY A 374 -8.20 -1.84 52.78
CA GLY A 374 -9.26 -2.49 52.00
C GLY A 374 -8.82 -2.97 50.61
N VAL A 375 -7.53 -3.32 50.48
CA VAL A 375 -6.92 -3.75 49.21
C VAL A 375 -6.76 -5.26 49.15
N TYR A 376 -7.07 -5.83 47.99
CA TYR A 376 -6.90 -7.24 47.67
C TYR A 376 -5.81 -7.39 46.60
N PHE A 377 -4.97 -8.42 46.73
CA PHE A 377 -4.06 -8.83 45.66
C PHE A 377 -4.70 -9.98 44.88
N LEU A 378 -5.04 -9.73 43.61
CA LEU A 378 -5.77 -10.67 42.75
C LEU A 378 -5.03 -10.89 41.42
N THR A 379 -5.06 -12.11 40.89
CA THR A 379 -4.62 -12.38 39.52
C THR A 379 -5.69 -11.97 38.51
N SER A 380 -5.35 -11.88 37.21
CA SER A 380 -6.35 -11.67 36.15
C SER A 380 -7.46 -12.74 36.15
N THR A 381 -7.16 -13.97 36.60
CA THR A 381 -8.12 -15.07 36.69
C THR A 381 -9.10 -14.87 37.83
N ASP A 382 -8.62 -14.42 39.00
CA ASP A 382 -9.47 -14.16 40.17
C ASP A 382 -10.38 -12.96 39.91
N ILE A 383 -9.84 -11.92 39.25
CA ILE A 383 -10.60 -10.76 38.77
C ILE A 383 -11.68 -11.20 37.77
N LEU A 384 -11.35 -12.00 36.76
CA LEU A 384 -12.33 -12.53 35.81
C LEU A 384 -13.45 -13.28 36.52
N ARG A 385 -13.11 -14.19 37.44
CA ARG A 385 -14.09 -15.02 38.17
C ARG A 385 -15.02 -14.15 39.01
N SER A 386 -14.45 -13.22 39.79
CA SER A 386 -15.20 -12.29 40.64
C SER A 386 -16.16 -11.41 39.84
N LEU A 387 -15.71 -10.86 38.69
CA LEU A 387 -16.55 -10.03 37.82
C LEU A 387 -17.63 -10.84 37.09
N THR A 388 -17.34 -12.09 36.72
CA THR A 388 -18.32 -13.00 36.10
C THR A 388 -19.43 -13.34 37.09
N ALA A 389 -19.09 -13.61 38.34
CA ALA A 389 -20.07 -13.86 39.40
C ALA A 389 -20.89 -12.59 39.72
N ALA A 390 -20.24 -11.43 39.90
CA ALA A 390 -20.92 -10.14 40.15
C ALA A 390 -21.80 -9.63 38.99
N THR A 391 -21.68 -10.22 37.80
CA THR A 391 -22.57 -9.98 36.64
C THR A 391 -23.52 -11.15 36.36
N ALA A 392 -23.55 -12.17 37.22
CA ALA A 392 -24.34 -13.40 37.05
C ALA A 392 -24.14 -14.08 35.68
N GLY A 393 -22.93 -13.95 35.10
CA GLY A 393 -22.60 -14.46 33.76
C GLY A 393 -23.30 -13.76 32.59
N THR A 394 -24.09 -12.70 32.83
CA THR A 394 -24.81 -11.98 31.77
C THR A 394 -23.87 -11.21 30.83
N VAL A 395 -22.73 -10.75 31.34
CA VAL A 395 -21.67 -10.10 30.56
C VAL A 395 -20.59 -11.14 30.22
N LYS A 396 -20.36 -11.37 28.92
CA LYS A 396 -19.29 -12.27 28.46
C LYS A 396 -17.94 -11.55 28.53
N LEU A 397 -17.11 -11.94 29.48
CA LEU A 397 -15.77 -11.39 29.72
C LEU A 397 -14.67 -12.35 29.22
N ASN A 398 -13.60 -11.81 28.65
CA ASN A 398 -12.47 -12.59 28.13
C ASN A 398 -11.21 -12.44 29.01
N SER A 399 -10.59 -13.56 29.41
CA SER A 399 -9.41 -13.59 30.29
C SER A 399 -8.20 -12.79 29.78
N VAL A 400 -7.95 -12.80 28.47
CA VAL A 400 -6.87 -12.02 27.84
C VAL A 400 -7.20 -10.52 27.83
N MET A 401 -8.48 -10.19 27.65
CA MET A 401 -8.95 -8.80 27.67
C MET A 401 -8.94 -8.20 29.07
N ILE A 402 -9.21 -8.97 30.13
CA ILE A 402 -9.10 -8.50 31.54
C ILE A 402 -7.73 -7.91 31.84
N GLY A 403 -6.63 -8.62 31.52
CA GLY A 403 -5.27 -8.13 31.76
C GLY A 403 -4.95 -6.84 30.97
N ARG A 404 -5.50 -6.71 29.76
CA ARG A 404 -5.36 -5.52 28.91
C ARG A 404 -6.16 -4.34 29.46
N ALA A 405 -7.41 -4.57 29.86
CA ALA A 405 -8.31 -3.58 30.45
C ALA A 405 -7.79 -3.05 31.80
N LEU A 406 -7.24 -3.92 32.66
CA LEU A 406 -6.54 -3.52 33.89
C LEU A 406 -5.36 -2.59 33.57
N THR A 407 -4.56 -2.92 32.56
CA THR A 407 -3.42 -2.07 32.15
C THR A 407 -3.89 -0.72 31.62
N PHE A 408 -4.96 -0.70 30.82
CA PHE A 408 -5.58 0.54 30.29
C PHE A 408 -6.12 1.45 31.41
N LEU A 409 -6.78 0.87 32.42
CA LEU A 409 -7.31 1.57 33.59
C LEU A 409 -6.24 1.91 34.64
N GLY A 410 -4.96 1.73 34.35
CA GLY A 410 -3.85 2.16 35.20
C GLY A 410 -3.51 1.23 36.37
N PHE A 411 -4.06 0.01 36.42
CA PHE A 411 -3.70 -0.97 37.45
C PHE A 411 -2.26 -1.47 37.24
N LYS A 412 -1.42 -1.31 38.27
CA LYS A 412 -0.03 -1.79 38.25
C LYS A 412 0.01 -3.31 38.42
N ARG A 413 0.72 -3.98 37.52
CA ARG A 413 0.98 -5.43 37.57
C ARG A 413 2.23 -5.69 38.39
N GLU A 414 2.10 -6.40 39.49
CA GLU A 414 3.20 -6.73 40.40
C GLU A 414 3.37 -8.25 40.57
N LYS A 415 4.55 -8.67 41.02
CA LYS A 415 4.89 -10.08 41.27
C LYS A 415 5.09 -10.30 42.77
N ARG A 416 4.26 -11.18 43.36
CA ARG A 416 4.55 -11.84 44.64
C ARG A 416 5.06 -13.26 44.34
N HIS A 417 4.32 -14.29 44.73
CA HIS A 417 4.53 -15.66 44.25
C HIS A 417 4.01 -15.85 42.81
N VAL A 418 2.91 -15.16 42.49
CA VAL A 418 2.31 -15.05 41.14
C VAL A 418 2.23 -13.59 40.72
N TYR A 419 1.99 -13.34 39.43
CA TYR A 419 1.67 -12.00 38.92
C TYR A 419 0.21 -11.64 39.20
N GLY A 420 -0.02 -10.46 39.76
CA GLY A 420 -1.35 -9.95 40.08
C GLY A 420 -1.38 -8.43 40.17
N TYR A 421 -2.50 -7.92 40.68
CA TYR A 421 -2.83 -6.52 40.77
C TYR A 421 -3.37 -6.22 42.17
N TYR A 422 -3.01 -5.06 42.71
CA TYR A 422 -3.65 -4.53 43.92
C TYR A 422 -4.90 -3.77 43.52
N VAL A 423 -6.04 -4.17 44.06
CA VAL A 423 -7.36 -3.61 43.74
C VAL A 423 -8.12 -3.26 45.01
N ARG A 424 -8.85 -2.15 44.99
CA ARG A 424 -9.95 -1.88 45.92
C ARG A 424 -11.26 -2.23 45.23
N ALA A 425 -12.16 -2.88 45.96
CA ALA A 425 -13.43 -3.39 45.43
C ALA A 425 -14.63 -2.61 45.99
N GLN A 426 -15.67 -2.40 45.17
CA GLN A 426 -16.95 -1.88 45.66
C GLN A 426 -17.69 -2.93 46.52
N LYS A 427 -18.48 -2.50 47.51
CA LYS A 427 -19.20 -3.39 48.45
C LYS A 427 -19.90 -4.59 47.79
N LYS A 428 -20.47 -4.42 46.59
CA LYS A 428 -21.22 -5.46 45.87
C LYS A 428 -20.36 -6.62 45.33
N ILE A 429 -19.04 -6.46 45.20
CA ILE A 429 -18.13 -7.53 44.74
C ILE A 429 -17.19 -8.03 45.86
N ILE A 430 -17.25 -7.46 47.06
CA ILE A 430 -16.39 -7.86 48.19
C ILE A 430 -16.71 -9.29 48.65
N SER A 431 -17.99 -9.70 48.69
CA SER A 431 -18.39 -11.08 48.99
C SER A 431 -17.78 -12.08 48.00
N GLU A 432 -17.96 -11.82 46.70
CA GLU A 432 -17.41 -12.64 45.61
C GLU A 432 -15.90 -12.78 45.70
N ILE A 433 -15.18 -11.68 46.00
CA ILE A 433 -13.72 -11.71 46.16
C ILE A 433 -13.32 -12.54 47.37
N ILE A 434 -14.03 -12.41 48.49
CA ILE A 434 -13.74 -13.17 49.73
C ILE A 434 -13.99 -14.66 49.53
N GLU A 435 -15.13 -15.06 48.96
CA GLU A 435 -15.45 -16.47 48.67
C GLU A 435 -14.44 -17.10 47.70
N ASN A 436 -14.00 -16.35 46.68
CA ASN A 436 -13.00 -16.81 45.72
C ASN A 436 -11.57 -16.85 46.28
N HIS A 437 -11.23 -16.03 47.29
CA HIS A 437 -9.93 -16.13 47.99
C HIS A 437 -9.91 -17.29 48.98
N LEU A 438 -10.99 -17.48 49.73
CA LEU A 438 -11.12 -18.55 50.73
C LEU A 438 -11.10 -19.95 50.10
N THR A 439 -11.60 -20.11 48.87
CA THR A 439 -11.53 -21.38 48.12
C THR A 439 -10.16 -21.70 47.52
N ILE A 440 -9.16 -20.81 47.62
CA ILE A 440 -7.79 -21.01 47.11
C ILE A 440 -6.80 -21.35 48.24
N LEU A 441 -7.14 -21.09 49.50
CA LEU A 441 -6.41 -21.65 50.63
C LEU A 441 -6.73 -23.15 50.73
N PRO A 442 -5.72 -24.05 50.71
CA PRO A 442 -5.96 -25.44 51.04
C PRO A 442 -6.48 -25.50 52.47
N SER A 443 -7.47 -26.36 52.73
CA SER A 443 -7.86 -26.74 54.08
C SER A 443 -6.63 -27.26 54.82
N SER A 444 -6.02 -26.43 55.67
CA SER A 444 -5.02 -26.88 56.62
C SER A 444 -5.70 -27.88 57.55
N GLN A 445 -5.07 -29.06 57.68
CA GLN A 445 -5.56 -30.22 58.44
C GLN A 445 -5.90 -29.87 59.89
#